data_AF-A0A9Q3B9N9-F1
#
_entry.id   AF-A0A9Q3B9N9-F1
#
_cell.length_a   1.000
_cell.length_b   1.000
_cell.length_c   1.000
_cell.angle_alpha   90.00
_cell.angle_beta   90.00
_cell.angle_gamma   90.00
#
_symmetry.space_group_name_H-M   'P 1'
#
loop_
_entity.id
_entity.type
_entity.pdbx_description
1 polymer ?
#
loop_
_entity_poly.entity_id
_entity_poly.type
_entity_poly.pdbx_seq_one_letter_code
_entity_poly.pdbx_strand_id
1 'polypeptide(L)'
;MNQISTHDPLKELLNEFREEKFITTLTSKQKLTLLKMLRKNRLTFAIGEEKLGKIRGHDIELYLDVERPYPPMLRRPPLPASLETRKEIENISIDS
;
A
#
# COMPACT_ATOMS: atom_id res chain seq x y z
N MET A 1 -37.96 -7.66 -17.56
CA MET A 1 -36.90 -6.92 -18.29
C MET A 1 -35.64 -7.01 -17.47
N ASN A 2 -34.76 -7.98 -17.75
CA ASN A 2 -33.51 -8.12 -17.01
C ASN A 2 -32.49 -7.15 -17.61
N GLN A 3 -32.11 -6.15 -16.81
CA GLN A 3 -30.96 -5.29 -17.07
C GLN A 3 -29.72 -6.18 -17.02
N ILE A 4 -29.27 -6.67 -18.17
CA ILE A 4 -27.96 -7.30 -18.30
C ILE A 4 -26.97 -6.15 -18.12
N SER A 5 -26.47 -6.00 -16.89
CA SER A 5 -25.44 -5.03 -16.55
C SER A 5 -24.28 -5.19 -17.54
N THR A 6 -24.17 -4.26 -18.48
CA THR A 6 -23.05 -4.11 -19.41
C THR A 6 -21.83 -3.55 -18.67
N HIS A 7 -21.50 -4.18 -17.55
CA HIS A 7 -20.35 -3.81 -16.75
C HIS A 7 -19.13 -4.51 -17.35
N ASP A 8 -18.63 -3.99 -18.47
CA ASP A 8 -17.37 -4.44 -19.06
C ASP A 8 -16.23 -4.00 -18.15
N PRO A 9 -15.69 -4.91 -17.33
CA PRO A 9 -14.81 -4.50 -16.26
C PRO A 9 -13.39 -4.23 -16.80
N LEU A 10 -13.15 -4.42 -18.11
CA LEU A 10 -11.95 -3.95 -18.80
C LEU A 10 -11.99 -2.44 -19.06
N LYS A 11 -13.17 -1.85 -19.31
CA LYS A 11 -13.32 -0.40 -19.50
C LYS A 11 -13.02 0.38 -18.22
N GLU A 12 -13.44 -0.14 -17.08
CA GLU A 12 -13.17 0.46 -15.78
C GLU A 12 -11.67 0.45 -15.45
N LEU A 13 -10.98 -0.65 -15.76
CA LEU A 13 -9.53 -0.78 -15.58
C LEU A 13 -8.75 0.10 -16.56
N LEU A 14 -9.24 0.30 -17.78
CA LEU A 14 -8.66 1.24 -18.74
C LEU A 14 -8.85 2.70 -18.30
N ASN A 15 -9.95 3.01 -17.60
CA ASN A 15 -10.14 4.30 -16.94
C ASN A 15 -9.21 4.49 -15.72
N GLU A 16 -9.00 3.43 -14.94
CA GLU A 16 -8.06 3.42 -13.80
C GLU A 16 -6.60 3.61 -14.29
N PHE A 17 -6.23 2.93 -15.37
CA PHE A 17 -4.92 3.02 -16.01
C PHE A 17 -5.01 3.85 -17.30
N ARG A 18 -4.94 5.19 -17.17
CA ARG A 18 -4.93 6.13 -18.30
C ARG A 18 -3.97 5.70 -19.40
N GLU A 19 -4.38 5.80 -20.68
CA GLU A 19 -3.55 5.41 -21.83
C GLU A 19 -2.19 6.13 -21.87
N GLU A 20 -2.12 7.35 -21.34
CA GLU A 20 -0.91 8.17 -21.20
C GLU A 20 0.19 7.50 -20.34
N LYS A 21 -0.19 6.56 -19.46
CA LYS A 21 0.76 5.82 -18.61
C LYS A 21 1.40 4.65 -19.33
N PHE A 22 0.89 4.26 -20.50
CA PHE A 22 1.50 3.20 -21.30
C PHE A 22 2.59 3.78 -22.20
N ILE A 23 3.73 3.11 -22.24
CA ILE A 23 4.78 3.44 -23.20
C ILE A 23 4.24 3.29 -24.63
N THR A 24 4.62 4.22 -25.51
CA THR A 24 4.10 4.33 -26.90
C THR A 24 4.52 3.16 -27.79
N THR A 25 5.52 2.39 -27.37
CA THR A 25 6.05 1.24 -28.12
C THR A 25 5.22 -0.05 -27.95
N LEU A 26 4.27 -0.07 -27.02
CA LEU A 26 3.42 -1.24 -26.77
C LEU A 26 2.33 -1.37 -27.84
N THR A 27 2.28 -2.54 -28.47
CA THR A 27 1.17 -2.92 -29.35
C THR A 27 -0.13 -3.10 -28.55
N SER A 28 -1.28 -2.93 -29.21
CA SER A 28 -2.60 -3.08 -28.57
C SER A 28 -2.79 -4.45 -27.91
N LYS A 29 -2.22 -5.50 -28.49
CA LYS A 29 -2.26 -6.86 -27.93
C LYS A 29 -1.46 -6.98 -26.62
N GLN A 30 -0.30 -6.33 -26.55
CA GLN A 30 0.53 -6.32 -25.34
C GLN A 30 -0.13 -5.49 -24.23
N LYS A 31 -0.68 -4.31 -24.55
CA LYS A 31 -1.46 -3.50 -23.59
C LYS A 31 -2.60 -4.30 -22.98
N LEU A 32 -3.36 -5.01 -23.80
CA LEU A 32 -4.46 -5.88 -23.34
C LEU A 32 -3.96 -7.01 -22.43
N THR A 33 -2.83 -7.62 -22.79
CA THR A 33 -2.22 -8.70 -21.98
C THR A 33 -1.75 -8.17 -20.62
N LEU A 34 -1.13 -7.00 -20.61
CA LEU A 34 -0.67 -6.33 -19.39
C LEU A 34 -1.84 -5.97 -18.48
N LEU A 35 -2.90 -5.35 -19.01
CA LEU A 35 -4.12 -5.02 -18.26
C LEU A 35 -4.75 -6.28 -17.64
N LYS A 36 -4.80 -7.39 -18.38
CA LYS A 36 -5.29 -8.68 -17.85
C LYS A 36 -4.44 -9.18 -16.68
N MET A 37 -3.11 -9.06 -16.77
CA MET A 37 -2.19 -9.46 -15.70
C MET A 37 -2.31 -8.58 -14.46
N LEU A 38 -2.33 -7.25 -14.65
CA LEU A 38 -2.50 -6.28 -13.55
C LEU A 38 -3.82 -6.51 -12.81
N ARG A 39 -4.90 -6.78 -13.55
CA ARG A 39 -6.20 -7.14 -12.96
C ARG A 39 -6.13 -8.44 -12.16
N LYS A 40 -5.58 -9.50 -12.76
CA LYS A 40 -5.47 -10.81 -12.11
C LYS A 40 -4.74 -10.72 -10.77
N ASN A 41 -3.73 -9.86 -10.71
CA ASN A 41 -2.86 -9.67 -9.55
C ASN A 41 -3.18 -8.39 -8.77
N ARG A 42 -4.39 -7.80 -8.91
CA ARG A 42 -4.72 -6.51 -8.27
C ARG A 42 -4.42 -6.50 -6.77
N LEU A 43 -4.78 -7.58 -6.08
CA LEU A 43 -4.59 -7.73 -4.63
C LEU A 43 -3.13 -7.91 -4.17
N THR A 44 -2.19 -8.10 -5.11
CA THR A 44 -0.76 -8.19 -4.78
C THR A 44 -0.06 -6.84 -4.84
N PHE A 45 -0.70 -5.84 -5.44
CA PHE A 45 -0.17 -4.48 -5.50
C PHE A 45 -0.85 -3.63 -4.43
N ALA A 46 -0.08 -2.88 -3.66
CA ALA A 46 -0.65 -1.82 -2.83
C ALA A 46 -1.07 -0.68 -3.76
N ILE A 47 -2.38 -0.42 -3.85
CA ILE A 47 -2.95 0.68 -4.64
C ILE A 47 -3.60 1.66 -3.67
N GLY A 48 -3.09 2.90 -3.64
CA GLY A 48 -3.65 3.97 -2.81
C GLY A 48 -3.42 3.73 -1.31
N GLU A 49 -4.49 3.78 -0.52
CA GLU A 49 -4.47 3.72 0.95
C GLU A 49 -4.56 2.30 1.54
N GLU A 50 -4.43 1.26 0.71
CA GLU A 50 -4.43 -0.11 1.24
C GLU A 50 -3.18 -0.34 2.12
N LYS A 51 -3.42 -0.58 3.41
CA LYS A 51 -2.35 -0.88 4.39
C LYS A 51 -1.52 -2.07 3.93
N LEU A 52 -0.24 -1.82 3.68
CA LEU A 52 0.77 -2.86 3.50
C LEU A 52 0.77 -3.78 4.72
N GLY A 53 0.76 -5.10 4.52
CA GLY A 53 0.92 -6.05 5.62
C GLY A 53 -0.33 -6.77 6.12
N LYS A 54 -1.41 -6.88 5.33
CA LYS A 54 -2.53 -7.80 5.64
C LYS A 54 -2.16 -9.30 5.44
N ILE A 55 -0.90 -9.66 5.72
CA ILE A 55 -0.41 -11.03 5.70
C ILE A 55 -0.65 -11.60 7.10
N ARG A 56 -1.58 -12.54 7.21
CA ARG A 56 -1.88 -13.22 8.48
C ARG A 56 -0.79 -14.24 8.79
N GLY A 57 -0.34 -14.32 10.05
CA GLY A 57 0.60 -15.35 10.52
C GLY A 57 2.08 -14.96 10.47
N HIS A 58 2.41 -13.70 10.19
CA HIS A 58 3.75 -13.15 10.39
C HIS A 58 3.77 -12.23 11.62
N ASP A 59 3.20 -12.70 12.72
CA ASP A 59 3.28 -11.99 14.00
C ASP A 59 4.69 -12.20 14.56
N ILE A 60 5.31 -11.12 15.03
CA ILE A 60 6.65 -11.16 15.63
C ILE A 60 6.49 -11.12 17.14
N GLU A 61 6.92 -12.18 17.83
CA GLU A 61 7.04 -12.17 19.28
C GLU A 61 8.38 -11.55 19.68
N LEU A 62 8.31 -10.40 20.36
CA LEU A 62 9.48 -9.68 20.86
C LEU A 62 9.53 -9.83 22.38
N TYR A 63 10.62 -10.41 22.88
CA TYR A 63 10.88 -10.55 24.31
C TYR A 63 12.10 -9.70 24.70
N LEU A 64 12.03 -9.10 25.89
CA LEU A 64 13.20 -8.49 26.51
C LEU A 64 13.93 -9.56 27.32
N ASP A 65 15.23 -9.72 27.08
CA ASP A 65 16.10 -10.63 27.85
C ASP A 65 16.40 -10.13 29.28
N VAL A 66 15.67 -9.11 29.73
CA VAL A 66 15.89 -8.44 31.02
C VAL A 66 14.60 -8.33 31.80
N GLU A 67 14.67 -8.69 33.08
CA GLU A 67 13.56 -8.52 34.02
C GLU A 67 13.50 -7.09 34.56
N ARG A 68 12.38 -6.74 35.19
CA ARG A 68 12.23 -5.41 35.82
C ARG A 68 13.16 -5.27 37.03
N PRO A 69 13.72 -4.06 37.28
CA PRO A 69 13.47 -2.81 36.57
C PRO A 69 14.28 -2.72 35.25
N TYR A 70 13.63 -2.26 34.18
CA TYR A 70 14.27 -2.14 32.87
C TYR A 70 15.53 -1.23 32.91
N PRO A 71 16.54 -1.50 32.05
CA PRO A 71 17.70 -0.64 31.90
C PRO A 71 17.34 0.85 31.79
N PRO A 72 18.09 1.77 32.43
CA PRO A 72 17.81 3.20 32.35
C PRO A 72 17.69 3.73 30.91
N MET A 73 18.40 3.15 29.96
CA MET A 73 18.31 3.51 28.54
C MET A 73 16.92 3.29 27.94
N LEU A 74 16.19 2.26 28.38
CA LEU A 74 14.82 1.99 27.93
C LEU A 74 13.78 2.83 28.68
N ARG A 75 14.17 3.45 29.79
CA ARG A 75 13.30 4.32 30.61
C ARG A 75 13.39 5.79 30.22
N ARG A 76 14.39 6.19 29.45
CA ARG A 76 14.55 7.59 29.03
C ARG A 76 13.48 7.91 27.99
N PRO A 77 12.81 9.07 28.10
CA PRO A 77 11.93 9.52 27.02
C PRO A 77 12.75 9.67 25.74
N PRO A 78 12.14 9.45 24.56
CA PRO A 78 12.81 9.73 23.31
C PRO A 78 13.25 11.20 23.28
N LEU A 79 14.39 11.45 22.64
CA LEU A 79 14.87 12.83 22.46
C LEU A 79 13.81 13.63 21.71
N PRO A 80 13.57 14.90 22.10
CA PRO A 80 12.60 15.73 21.41
C PRO A 80 13.02 15.90 19.95
N ALA A 81 12.16 15.47 19.03
CA ALA A 81 12.32 15.77 17.61
C ALA A 81 12.24 17.29 17.37
N SER A 82 12.91 17.78 16.32
CA SER A 82 12.84 19.19 15.90
C SER A 82 11.41 19.57 15.47
N LEU A 83 11.09 20.86 15.45
CA LEU A 83 9.75 21.32 15.04
C LEU A 83 9.38 20.87 13.62
N GLU A 84 10.34 20.89 12.69
CA GLU A 84 10.13 20.43 11.31
C GLU A 84 9.91 18.92 11.28
N THR A 85 10.77 18.17 11.98
CA THR A 85 10.67 16.71 12.06
C THR A 85 9.34 16.26 12.69
N ARG A 86 8.84 16.98 13.71
CA ARG A 86 7.55 16.68 14.34
C ARG A 86 6.39 16.85 13.36
N LYS A 87 6.36 17.97 12.63
CA LYS A 87 5.31 18.22 11.62
C LYS A 87 5.30 17.14 10.55
N GLU A 88 6.47 16.69 10.11
CA GLU A 88 6.58 15.65 9.10
C GLU A 88 6.12 14.28 9.63
N ILE A 89 6.51 13.92 10.86
CA ILE A 89 6.03 12.69 11.52
C ILE A 89 4.51 12.71 11.74
N GLU A 90 3.95 13.86 12.13
CA GLU A 90 2.51 14.03 12.32
C GLU A 90 1.74 13.84 11.01
N ASN A 91 2.22 14.43 9.91
CA ASN A 91 1.62 14.23 8.58
C ASN A 91 1.63 12.74 8.18
N ILE A 92 2.75 12.04 8.40
CA ILE A 92 2.86 10.60 8.11
C ILE A 92 1.87 9.77 8.95
N SER A 93 1.63 10.18 10.21
CA SER A 93 0.78 9.44 11.15
C SER A 93 -0.72 9.66 10.93
N ILE A 94 -1.11 10.80 10.36
CA ILE A 94 -2.52 11.14 10.07
C ILE A 94 -3.01 10.42 8.80
N ASP A 95 -2.10 10.13 7.87
CA ASP A 95 -2.40 9.48 6.58
C ASP A 95 -2.27 7.93 6.62
N SER A 96 -2.03 7.33 7.81
CA SER A 96 -1.81 5.88 8.02
C SER A 96 -2.96 5.17 8.73
#